data_AF-A0A351X9J6-F1
#
_entry.id   AF-A0A351X9J6-F1
#
_cell.length_a   1.000
_cell.length_b   1.000
_cell.length_c   1.000
_cell.angle_alpha   90.00
_cell.angle_beta   90.00
_cell.angle_gamma   90.00
#
_symmetry.space_group_name_H-M   'P 1'
#
loop_
_entity.id
_entity.type
_entity.pdbx_description
1 polymer ?
#
loop_
_entity_poly.entity_id
_entity_poly.type
_entity_poly.pdbx_seq_one_letter_code
_entity_poly.pdbx_strand_id
1 'polypeptide(L)' 'MAQLSGENIPLAARIVAIVDTFDAIVQEKCYRSSISAEKAFEIILNDDGHFDPDILNCFICVKDKIIEEYNS' A
#
# COMPACT_ATOMS: atom_id res chain seq x y z
N MET A 1 22.47 -13.40 5.82
CA MET A 1 21.17 -12.91 5.30
C MET A 1 20.64 -11.94 6.33
N ALA A 2 20.80 -10.63 6.11
CA ALA A 2 20.37 -9.62 7.08
C ALA A 2 18.96 -9.17 6.71
N GLN A 3 17.95 -9.67 7.43
CA GLN A 3 16.62 -9.06 7.40
C GLN A 3 16.71 -7.77 8.23
N LEU A 4 16.67 -6.62 7.57
CA LEU A 4 16.46 -5.34 8.23
C LEU A 4 15.04 -5.34 8.80
N SER A 5 14.90 -5.33 10.13
CA SER A 5 13.61 -5.27 10.80
C SER A 5 13.39 -3.89 11.44
N GLY A 6 12.15 -3.39 11.30
CA GLY A 6 11.64 -2.22 12.03
C GLY A 6 12.24 -0.86 11.60
N GLU A 7 12.57 -0.03 12.59
CA GLU A 7 13.02 1.36 12.44
C GLU A 7 14.38 1.54 11.75
N ASN A 8 15.11 0.45 11.51
CA ASN A 8 16.36 0.49 10.74
C ASN A 8 16.14 0.59 9.23
N ILE A 9 14.90 0.43 8.76
CA ILE A 9 14.54 0.61 7.35
C ILE A 9 14.31 2.12 7.11
N PRO A 10 14.99 2.73 6.12
CA PRO A 10 14.78 4.13 5.77
C PRO A 10 13.29 4.44 5.56
N LEU A 11 12.83 5.60 6.05
CA LEU A 11 11.44 6.04 5.90
C LEU A 11 10.95 5.93 4.45
N ALA A 12 11.79 6.34 3.49
CA ALA A 12 11.48 6.25 2.07
C ALA A 12 11.21 4.81 1.62
N ALA A 13 12.00 3.83 2.09
CA ALA A 13 11.81 2.43 1.73
C ALA A 13 10.51 1.86 2.33
N ARG A 14 10.14 2.28 3.55
CA ARG A 14 8.86 1.89 4.16
C ARG A 14 7.65 2.48 3.43
N ILE A 15 7.75 3.73 2.96
CA ILE A 15 6.70 4.36 2.14
C ILE A 15 6.57 3.62 0.81
N VAL A 16 7.68 3.40 0.12
CA VAL A 16 7.72 2.71 -1.18
C VAL A 16 7.14 1.30 -1.07
N ALA A 17 7.39 0.58 0.02
CA ALA A 17 6.84 -0.77 0.21
C ALA A 17 5.30 -0.82 0.21
N ILE A 18 4.64 0.15 0.85
CA ILE A 18 3.16 0.24 0.83
C ILE A 18 2.67 0.61 -0.57
N VAL A 19 3.31 1.61 -1.19
CA VAL A 19 2.90 2.09 -2.52
C VAL A 19 3.07 1.01 -3.59
N ASP A 20 4.18 0.28 -3.58
CA ASP A 20 4.45 -0.83 -4.51
C ASP A 20 3.43 -1.97 -4.34
N THR A 21 3.07 -2.29 -3.08
CA THR A 21 2.03 -3.29 -2.80
C THR A 21 0.66 -2.81 -3.29
N PHE A 22 0.30 -1.56 -3.01
CA PHE A 22 -0.97 -0.99 -3.47
C PHE A 22 -1.07 -0.98 -4.99
N ASP A 23 -0.05 -0.46 -5.67
CA ASP A 23 0.03 -0.41 -7.13
C ASP A 23 -0.02 -1.83 -7.73
N ALA A 24 0.67 -2.80 -7.14
CA ALA A 24 0.62 -4.20 -7.57
C ALA A 24 -0.77 -4.86 -7.39
N ILE A 25 -1.60 -4.37 -6.47
CA ILE A 25 -2.98 -4.85 -6.25
C ILE A 25 -3.94 -4.17 -7.23
N VAL A 26 -3.81 -2.86 -7.43
CA VAL A 26 -4.71 -2.07 -8.29
C VAL A 26 -4.41 -2.30 -9.77
N GLN A 27 -3.14 -2.51 -10.14
CA GLN A 27 -2.76 -2.80 -11.52
C GLN A 27 -3.41 -4.08 -12.03
N GLU A 28 -4.09 -3.94 -13.16
CA GLU A 28 -4.63 -5.05 -13.93
C GLU A 28 -3.48 -5.87 -14.53
N LYS A 29 -3.27 -7.08 -14.02
CA LYS A 29 -2.44 -8.08 -14.71
C LYS A 29 -3.33 -8.80 -15.71
N CYS A 30 -2.81 -9.23 -16.86
CA CYS A 30 -3.52 -9.99 -17.91
C CYS A 30 -4.33 -11.22 -17.43
N TYR A 31 -4.18 -11.64 -16.18
CA TYR A 31 -4.81 -12.81 -15.57
C TYR A 31 -5.72 -12.48 -14.36
N ARG A 32 -5.93 -11.20 -14.02
CA ARG A 32 -6.80 -10.78 -12.89
C ARG A 32 -7.50 -9.46 -13.22
N SER A 33 -8.83 -9.44 -13.08
CA SER A 33 -9.63 -8.20 -13.15
C SER A 33 -9.08 -7.15 -12.17
N SER A 34 -8.96 -5.90 -12.62
CA SER A 34 -8.52 -4.77 -11.81
C SER A 34 -9.28 -4.73 -10.48
N ILE A 35 -8.55 -4.69 -9.36
CA ILE A 35 -9.15 -4.46 -8.05
C ILE A 35 -9.31 -2.96 -7.89
N SER A 36 -10.49 -2.50 -7.45
CA SER A 36 -10.70 -1.07 -7.20
C SER A 36 -9.74 -0.57 -6.12
N ALA A 37 -9.32 0.69 -6.23
CA ALA A 37 -8.46 1.34 -5.23
C ALA A 37 -9.01 1.14 -3.81
N GLU A 38 -10.32 1.29 -3.61
CA GLU A 38 -11.01 1.05 -2.34
C GLU A 38 -10.76 -0.37 -1.79
N LYS A 39 -10.84 -1.38 -2.65
CA LYS A 39 -10.66 -2.77 -2.25
C LYS A 39 -9.18 -3.07 -1.98
N ALA A 40 -8.26 -2.41 -2.68
CA ALA A 40 -6.83 -2.49 -2.39
C ALA A 40 -6.51 -1.91 -1.00
N PHE A 41 -7.12 -0.79 -0.62
CA PHE A 41 -7.00 -0.24 0.74
C PHE A 41 -7.50 -1.24 1.79
N GLU A 42 -8.66 -1.86 1.58
CA GLU A 42 -9.15 -2.90 2.52
C GLU A 42 -8.17 -4.07 2.66
N ILE A 43 -7.54 -4.52 1.57
CA ILE A 43 -6.56 -5.61 1.62
C ILE A 43 -5.34 -5.20 2.44
N ILE A 44 -4.80 -4.01 2.20
CA ILE A 44 -3.63 -3.49 2.93
C ILE A 44 -3.95 -3.26 4.41
N LEU A 45 -5.15 -2.77 4.73
CA LEU A 45 -5.64 -2.57 6.10
C LEU A 45 -5.82 -3.88 6.87
N ASN A 46 -6.15 -4.96 6.17
CA ASN A 46 -6.29 -6.29 6.77
C ASN A 46 -4.96 -7.07 6.79
N ASP A 47 -3.86 -6.53 6.28
CA ASP A 47 -2.56 -7.20 6.33
C ASP A 47 -1.99 -7.14 7.76
N ASP A 48 -1.66 -8.30 8.32
CA ASP A 48 -1.40 -8.57 9.75
C ASP A 48 -0.03 -8.01 10.23
N GLY A 49 0.13 -6.68 10.19
CA GLY A 49 1.30 -5.99 10.74
C GLY A 49 2.56 -5.99 9.86
N HIS A 50 2.41 -6.18 8.55
CA HIS A 50 3.53 -6.09 7.59
C HIS A 50 4.07 -4.67 7.41
N PHE A 51 3.19 -3.69 7.55
CA PHE A 51 3.47 -2.30 7.31
C PHE A 51 3.56 -1.53 8.61
N ASP A 52 4.35 -0.45 8.58
CA ASP A 52 4.45 0.41 9.73
C ASP A 52 3.12 1.16 9.97
N PRO A 53 2.57 1.10 11.19
CA PRO A 53 1.25 1.66 11.50
C PRO A 53 1.17 3.17 11.30
N ASP A 54 2.25 3.92 11.51
CA ASP A 54 2.25 5.37 11.31
C ASP A 54 2.10 5.72 9.83
N ILE A 55 2.81 4.98 8.96
CA ILE A 55 2.70 5.20 7.50
C ILE A 55 1.35 4.70 7.00
N LEU A 56 0.86 3.56 7.49
CA LEU A 56 -0.45 3.05 7.14
C LEU A 56 -1.55 4.07 7.48
N ASN A 57 -1.49 4.68 8.68
CA ASN A 57 -2.40 5.75 9.07
C ASN A 57 -2.31 6.96 8.14
N CYS A 58 -1.10 7.41 7.81
CA CYS A 58 -0.92 8.49 6.83
C CYS A 58 -1.49 8.15 5.46
N PHE A 59 -1.29 6.90 5.00
CA PHE A 59 -1.80 6.42 3.72
C PHE A 59 -3.34 6.41 3.68
N ILE A 60 -3.98 6.00 4.78
CA ILE A 60 -5.44 6.05 4.94
C ILE A 60 -5.96 7.50 4.96
N CYS A 61 -5.24 8.44 5.59
CA CYS A 61 -5.64 9.85 5.61
C CYS A 61 -5.70 10.49 4.22
N VAL A 62 -4.93 9.97 3.26
CA VAL A 62 -4.92 10.47 1.87
C VAL A 62 -5.70 9.56 0.91
N LYS A 63 -6.42 8.55 1.42
CA LYS A 63 -7.14 7.56 0.60
C LYS A 63 -8.05 8.21 -0.44
N ASP A 64 -8.77 9.27 -0.07
CA ASP A 64 -9.80 9.86 -0.92
C ASP A 64 -9.16 10.52 -2.15
N LYS A 65 -8.00 11.16 -1.95
CA LYS A 65 -7.20 11.73 -3.05
C LYS A 65 -6.65 10.65 -3.97
N ILE A 66 -6.17 9.55 -3.41
CA ILE A 66 -5.64 8.42 -4.20
C ILE A 66 -6.76 7.79 -5.04
N ILE A 67 -7.92 7.59 -4.45
CA ILE A 67 -9.09 7.04 -5.16
C ILE A 67 -9.53 7.98 -6.28
N GLU A 68 -9.54 9.30 -6.05
CA GLU A 68 -9.88 10.30 -7.07
C GLU A 68 -8.91 10.26 -8.26
N GLU A 69 -7.59 10.20 -8.00
CA GLU A 69 -6.57 10.10 -9.05
C GLU A 69 -6.68 8.82 -9.89
N TYR A 70 -7.06 7.69 -9.27
CA TYR A 70 -7.22 6.41 -9.98
C TYR A 70 -8.55 6.26 -10.73
N ASN A 71 -9.56 7.08 -10.39
CA ASN A 71 -10.85 7.11 -11.06
C ASN A 71 -10.94 8.20 -12.14
N SER A 72 -9.91 9.06 -12.27
CA SER A 72 -9.80 10.11 -13.29
C SER A 72 -9.10 9.63 -14.55
#